data_AF-A0A2X2CY64-F1
#
_entry.id   AF-A0A2X2CY64-F1
#
_cell.length_a   1.000
_cell.length_b   1.000
_cell.length_c   1.000
_cell.angle_alpha   90.00
_cell.angle_beta   90.00
_cell.angle_gamma   90.00
#
_symmetry.space_group_name_H-M   'P 1'
#
loop_
_entity.id
_entity.type
_entity.pdbx_description
1 polymer ?
#
loop_
_entity_poly.entity_id
_entity_poly.type
_entity_poly.pdbx_seq_one_letter_code
_entity_poly.pdbx_strand_id
1 'polypeptide(L)'
;MRVITRLVSSFRQTWQHLSERLGDAENLSTLLWAIPIGIVGALVTLGFRHAIDLIHLAAFGKTADVVELAQSSEWYMRLIVPTLGGIVAGFLLLLSRRYTKATAHSDYMEAITLGDGRIPVRQTLARSSSSLCSIATGSSIGQEGPMVQLAALCASLVGRFRTISPEQMRTLVACGAAAGITSVYNAPIAGAFFVAEIVLGSIVAERMPPLIMASVVANLTMRSLPGYHSIYSVPLFEPLSLSQDLMFILLGILLGALAPLFLWLLEHSRKRIDQIHLPLPVKLGCGGLVVGLISVFYPQTWGNG
;
A
#
# COMPACT_ATOMS: atom_id res chain seq x y z
N MET A 1 12.21 -49.19 31.54
CA MET A 1 11.53 -47.88 31.61
C MET A 1 12.47 -46.66 31.54
N ARG A 2 13.61 -46.61 32.25
CA ARG A 2 14.52 -45.45 32.28
C ARG A 2 15.35 -45.19 31.00
N VAL A 3 15.52 -46.19 30.13
CA VAL A 3 16.30 -46.06 28.87
C VAL A 3 15.48 -45.41 27.76
N ILE A 4 14.19 -45.75 27.67
CA ILE A 4 13.26 -45.20 26.66
C ILE A 4 13.01 -43.71 26.91
N THR A 5 12.87 -43.28 28.17
CA THR A 5 12.69 -41.86 28.50
C THR A 5 13.93 -41.01 28.18
N ARG A 6 15.15 -41.56 28.32
CA ARG A 6 16.40 -40.88 27.93
C ARG A 6 16.57 -40.77 26.41
N LEU A 7 16.16 -41.79 25.65
CA LEU A 7 16.17 -41.74 24.19
C LEU A 7 15.17 -40.73 23.64
N VAL A 8 13.95 -40.68 24.21
CA VAL A 8 12.93 -39.69 23.82
C VAL A 8 13.34 -38.27 24.19
N SER A 9 13.96 -38.05 25.36
CA SER A 9 14.45 -36.71 25.74
C SER A 9 15.64 -36.25 24.90
N SER A 10 16.56 -37.16 24.54
CA SER A 10 17.70 -36.87 23.67
C SER A 10 17.27 -36.61 22.23
N PHE A 11 16.27 -37.36 21.72
CA PHE A 11 15.68 -37.10 20.41
C PHE A 11 14.94 -35.75 20.38
N ARG A 12 14.22 -35.41 21.46
CA ARG A 12 13.53 -34.11 21.60
C ARG A 12 14.51 -32.94 21.65
N GLN A 13 15.62 -33.06 22.39
CA GLN A 13 16.67 -32.03 22.42
C GLN A 13 17.39 -31.89 21.08
N THR A 14 17.69 -33.01 20.41
CA THR A 14 18.33 -32.97 19.08
C THR A 14 17.39 -32.37 18.04
N TRP A 15 16.10 -32.68 18.12
CA TRP A 15 15.06 -32.10 17.28
C TRP A 15 14.88 -30.61 17.53
N GLN A 16 14.91 -30.17 18.80
CA GLN A 16 14.86 -28.76 19.18
C GLN A 16 16.06 -27.99 18.61
N HIS A 17 17.28 -28.49 18.79
CA HIS A 17 18.47 -27.84 18.24
C HIS A 17 18.54 -27.84 16.71
N LEU A 18 18.04 -28.89 16.05
CA LEU A 18 17.90 -28.88 14.59
C LEU A 18 16.84 -27.87 14.13
N SER A 19 15.70 -27.78 14.85
CA SER A 19 14.64 -26.82 14.53
C SER A 19 15.09 -25.37 14.74
N GLU A 20 15.86 -25.08 15.79
CA GLU A 20 16.45 -23.76 16.04
C GLU A 20 17.44 -23.38 14.94
N ARG A 21 18.36 -24.28 14.57
CA ARG A 21 19.34 -24.03 13.49
C ARG A 21 18.69 -23.85 12.12
N LEU A 22 17.62 -24.59 11.84
CA LEU A 22 16.84 -24.42 10.61
C LEU A 22 16.10 -23.08 10.63
N GLY A 23 15.47 -22.70 11.75
CA GLY A 23 14.82 -21.40 11.93
C GLY A 23 15.77 -20.22 11.76
N ASP A 24 16.96 -20.29 12.36
CA ASP A 24 17.99 -19.24 12.24
C ASP A 24 18.48 -19.07 10.79
N ALA A 25 18.67 -20.17 10.06
CA ALA A 25 19.07 -20.14 8.65
C ALA A 25 17.97 -19.59 7.74
N GLU A 26 16.71 -19.94 8.00
CA GLU A 26 15.55 -19.42 7.29
C GLU A 26 15.35 -17.91 7.54
N ASN A 27 15.53 -17.47 8.78
CA ASN A 27 15.48 -16.06 9.17
C ASN A 27 16.59 -15.25 8.51
N LEU A 28 17.83 -15.76 8.51
CA LEU A 28 18.95 -15.13 7.82
C LEU A 28 18.71 -15.03 6.31
N SER A 29 18.17 -16.08 5.70
CA SER A 29 17.85 -16.08 4.27
C SER A 29 16.80 -15.00 3.93
N THR A 30 15.76 -14.88 4.75
CA THR A 30 14.69 -13.88 4.58
C THR A 30 15.23 -12.47 4.76
N LEU A 31 16.14 -12.28 5.72
CA LEU A 31 16.82 -11.00 5.95
C LEU A 31 17.68 -10.58 4.75
N LEU A 32 18.42 -11.52 4.14
CA LEU A 32 19.21 -11.24 2.93
C LEU A 32 18.30 -10.87 1.74
N TRP A 33 17.13 -11.51 1.64
CA TRP A 33 16.13 -11.20 0.60
C TRP A 33 15.38 -9.89 0.82
N ALA A 34 15.29 -9.42 2.06
CA ALA A 34 14.70 -8.13 2.37
C ALA A 34 15.44 -6.97 1.67
N ILE A 35 16.75 -7.09 1.43
CA ILE A 35 17.55 -6.06 0.75
C ILE A 35 17.10 -5.85 -0.71
N PRO A 36 17.17 -6.85 -1.62
CA PRO A 36 16.71 -6.66 -2.99
C PRO A 36 15.22 -6.36 -3.06
N ILE A 37 14.39 -6.89 -2.15
CA ILE A 37 12.96 -6.55 -2.08
C ILE A 37 12.76 -5.07 -1.73
N GLY A 38 13.55 -4.52 -0.81
CA GLY A 38 13.54 -3.09 -0.46
C GLY A 38 13.87 -2.22 -1.68
N ILE A 39 14.93 -2.56 -2.43
CA ILE A 39 15.32 -1.84 -3.65
C ILE A 39 14.20 -1.92 -4.70
N VAL A 40 13.68 -3.12 -4.97
CA VAL A 40 12.60 -3.32 -5.95
C VAL A 40 11.34 -2.56 -5.53
N GLY A 41 10.96 -2.59 -4.25
CA GLY A 41 9.81 -1.84 -3.73
C GLY A 41 9.93 -0.33 -3.93
N ALA A 42 11.13 0.22 -3.74
CA ALA A 42 11.43 1.63 -4.01
C ALA A 42 11.33 1.95 -5.51
N LEU A 43 11.96 1.14 -6.37
CA LEU A 43 11.93 1.35 -7.83
C LEU A 43 10.53 1.24 -8.42
N VAL A 44 9.70 0.33 -7.90
CA VAL A 44 8.29 0.18 -8.33
C VAL A 44 7.47 1.40 -7.91
N THR A 45 7.66 1.90 -6.69
CA THR A 45 7.02 3.13 -6.21
C THR A 45 7.42 4.33 -7.08
N LEU A 46 8.72 4.46 -7.39
CA LEU A 46 9.23 5.49 -8.29
C LEU A 46 8.61 5.36 -9.69
N GLY A 47 8.57 4.15 -10.25
CA GLY A 47 7.97 3.90 -11.56
C GLY A 47 6.49 4.28 -11.61
N PHE A 48 5.74 4.03 -10.52
CA PHE A 48 4.35 4.46 -10.43
C PHE A 48 4.22 5.99 -10.40
N ARG A 49 5.08 6.70 -9.64
CA ARG A 49 5.11 8.17 -9.64
C ARG A 49 5.43 8.74 -11.03
N HIS A 50 6.42 8.18 -11.72
CA HIS A 50 6.70 8.58 -13.10
C HIS A 50 5.54 8.28 -14.06
N ALA A 51 4.79 7.21 -13.84
CA ALA A 51 3.59 6.93 -14.64
C ALA A 51 2.50 7.98 -14.40
N ILE A 52 2.36 8.50 -13.18
CA ILE A 52 1.48 9.64 -12.87
C ILE A 52 1.98 10.89 -13.62
N ASP A 53 3.27 11.20 -13.55
CA ASP A 53 3.87 12.37 -14.22
C ASP A 53 3.67 12.33 -15.74
N LEU A 54 3.79 11.15 -16.36
CA LEU A 54 3.52 10.97 -17.79
C LEU A 54 2.07 11.25 -18.15
N ILE A 55 1.12 10.85 -17.29
CA ILE A 55 -0.30 11.16 -17.48
C ILE A 55 -0.54 12.66 -17.29
N HIS A 56 0.10 13.29 -16.29
CA HIS A 56 0.02 14.74 -16.09
C HIS A 56 0.55 15.52 -17.30
N LEU A 57 1.70 15.10 -17.84
CA LEU A 57 2.27 15.70 -19.05
C LEU A 57 1.35 15.52 -20.26
N ALA A 58 0.75 14.33 -20.43
CA ALA A 58 -0.17 14.06 -21.52
C ALA A 58 -1.50 14.83 -21.41
N ALA A 59 -2.03 15.00 -20.19
CA ALA A 59 -3.33 15.63 -19.95
C ALA A 59 -3.25 17.16 -19.84
N PHE A 60 -2.18 17.69 -19.24
CA PHE A 60 -2.03 19.12 -18.89
C PHE A 60 -0.81 19.79 -19.53
N GLY A 61 0.05 19.04 -20.23
CA GLY A 61 1.27 19.58 -20.86
C GLY A 61 2.39 19.93 -19.87
N LYS A 62 2.22 19.65 -18.58
CA LYS A 62 3.20 19.92 -17.52
C LYS A 62 3.12 18.90 -16.39
N THR A 63 4.23 18.75 -15.68
CA THR A 63 4.33 17.95 -14.45
C THR A 63 4.24 18.87 -13.25
N ALA A 64 3.20 18.73 -12.46
CA ALA A 64 3.02 19.44 -11.19
C ALA A 64 2.18 18.57 -10.24
N ASP A 65 2.04 19.00 -8.99
CA ASP A 65 1.12 18.36 -8.06
C ASP A 65 -0.32 18.45 -8.59
N VAL A 66 -1.14 17.44 -8.30
CA VAL A 66 -2.52 17.36 -8.82
C VAL A 66 -3.36 18.57 -8.41
N VAL A 67 -3.14 19.12 -7.22
CA VAL A 67 -3.84 20.33 -6.75
C VAL A 67 -3.39 21.55 -7.54
N GLU A 68 -2.10 21.70 -7.82
CA GLU A 68 -1.58 22.80 -8.65
C GLU A 68 -2.08 22.70 -10.10
N LEU A 69 -2.14 21.48 -10.64
CA LEU A 69 -2.75 21.20 -11.94
C LEU A 69 -4.22 21.61 -11.95
N ALA A 70 -4.98 21.26 -10.92
CA ALA A 70 -6.37 21.68 -10.78
C ALA A 70 -6.49 23.21 -10.78
N GLN A 71 -5.74 23.89 -9.91
CA GLN A 71 -5.80 25.35 -9.73
C GLN A 71 -5.44 26.13 -10.99
N SER A 72 -4.46 25.65 -11.75
CA SER A 72 -3.99 26.28 -12.98
C SER A 72 -4.79 25.87 -14.23
N SER A 73 -5.64 24.86 -14.14
CA SER A 73 -6.50 24.40 -15.23
C SER A 73 -7.81 25.18 -15.29
N GLU A 74 -8.37 25.29 -16.49
CA GLU A 74 -9.70 25.83 -16.72
C GLU A 74 -10.80 24.95 -16.11
N TRP A 75 -11.94 25.55 -15.76
CA TRP A 75 -13.05 24.85 -15.09
C TRP A 75 -13.57 23.64 -15.87
N TYR A 76 -13.55 23.68 -17.21
CA TYR A 76 -14.00 22.57 -18.05
C TYR A 76 -13.02 21.39 -18.02
N MET A 77 -11.70 21.65 -17.94
CA MET A 77 -10.70 20.59 -17.78
C MET A 77 -10.85 19.93 -16.42
N ARG A 78 -11.16 20.72 -15.38
CA ARG A 78 -11.43 20.20 -14.04
C ARG A 78 -12.62 19.24 -14.00
N LEU A 79 -13.55 19.36 -14.95
CA LEU A 79 -14.71 18.48 -15.08
C LEU A 79 -14.40 17.26 -15.98
N ILE A 80 -13.82 17.51 -17.15
CA ILE A 80 -13.61 16.48 -18.19
C ILE A 80 -12.54 15.48 -17.76
N VAL A 81 -11.42 15.94 -17.18
CA VAL A 81 -10.26 15.07 -16.90
C VAL A 81 -10.61 14.00 -15.86
N PRO A 82 -11.18 14.31 -14.67
CA PRO A 82 -11.59 13.27 -13.72
C PRO A 82 -12.68 12.35 -14.28
N THR A 83 -13.60 12.89 -15.08
CA THR A 83 -14.68 12.09 -15.69
C THR A 83 -14.12 11.05 -16.67
N LEU A 84 -13.25 11.46 -17.59
CA LEU A 84 -12.60 10.56 -18.54
C LEU A 84 -11.68 9.57 -17.84
N GLY A 85 -10.92 10.04 -16.86
CA GLY A 85 -10.07 9.18 -16.02
C GLY A 85 -10.86 8.11 -15.28
N GLY A 86 -12.01 8.46 -14.70
CA GLY A 86 -12.94 7.53 -14.08
C GLY A 86 -13.49 6.48 -15.06
N ILE A 87 -13.86 6.89 -16.28
CA ILE A 87 -14.33 5.95 -17.33
C ILE A 87 -13.23 4.96 -17.71
N VAL A 88 -12.02 5.45 -18.01
CA VAL A 88 -10.87 4.61 -18.39
C VAL A 88 -10.50 3.67 -17.24
N ALA A 89 -10.44 4.18 -16.01
CA ALA A 89 -10.22 3.38 -14.81
C ALA A 89 -11.26 2.27 -14.70
N GLY A 90 -12.55 2.57 -14.90
CA GLY A 90 -13.59 1.55 -14.84
C GLY A 90 -13.52 0.49 -15.92
N PHE A 91 -13.04 0.81 -17.13
CA PHE A 91 -12.75 -0.21 -18.15
C PHE A 91 -11.59 -1.13 -17.73
N LEU A 92 -10.52 -0.57 -17.17
CA LEU A 92 -9.39 -1.35 -16.66
C LEU A 92 -9.80 -2.24 -15.48
N LEU A 93 -10.68 -1.73 -14.61
CA LEU A 93 -11.21 -2.49 -13.48
C LEU A 93 -12.16 -3.61 -13.95
N LEU A 94 -12.98 -3.37 -14.98
CA LEU A 94 -13.76 -4.43 -15.63
C LEU A 94 -12.86 -5.52 -16.23
N LEU A 95 -11.76 -5.12 -16.89
CA LEU A 95 -10.79 -6.06 -17.43
C LEU A 95 -10.13 -6.87 -16.32
N SER A 96 -9.80 -6.24 -15.19
CA SER A 96 -9.28 -6.94 -14.02
C SER A 96 -10.24 -8.03 -13.51
N ARG A 97 -11.55 -7.75 -13.47
CA ARG A 97 -12.56 -8.74 -13.07
C ARG A 97 -12.59 -9.98 -13.96
N ARG A 98 -12.21 -9.87 -15.23
CA ARG A 98 -12.07 -11.03 -16.14
C ARG A 98 -10.85 -11.90 -15.82
N TYR A 99 -9.83 -11.34 -15.18
CA TYR A 99 -8.65 -12.07 -14.72
C TYR A 99 -8.79 -12.63 -13.31
N THR A 100 -9.86 -12.28 -12.59
CA THR A 100 -10.17 -12.82 -11.27
C THR A 100 -10.44 -14.31 -11.35
N LYS A 101 -9.56 -15.12 -10.77
CA LYS A 101 -9.88 -16.52 -10.44
C LYS A 101 -10.62 -16.56 -9.11
N ALA A 102 -11.60 -17.45 -8.97
CA ALA A 102 -12.47 -17.54 -7.78
C ALA A 102 -11.71 -17.72 -6.44
N THR A 103 -10.48 -18.23 -6.47
CA THR A 103 -9.63 -18.50 -5.30
C THR A 103 -8.45 -17.52 -5.14
N ALA A 104 -8.34 -16.49 -5.99
CA ALA A 104 -7.18 -15.60 -5.98
C ALA A 104 -7.38 -14.42 -5.02
N HIS A 105 -6.62 -14.42 -3.92
CA HIS A 105 -6.47 -13.28 -3.02
C HIS A 105 -5.65 -12.20 -3.73
N SER A 106 -6.35 -11.23 -4.32
CA SER A 106 -5.72 -10.17 -5.12
C SER A 106 -5.19 -9.01 -4.27
N ASP A 107 -5.76 -8.84 -3.08
CA ASP A 107 -5.28 -7.90 -2.08
C ASP A 107 -4.06 -8.51 -1.36
N TYR A 108 -3.01 -7.73 -1.20
CA TYR A 108 -1.79 -8.20 -0.54
C TYR A 108 -2.06 -8.61 0.92
N MET A 109 -2.98 -7.95 1.63
CA MET A 109 -3.33 -8.31 3.01
C MET A 109 -4.01 -9.68 3.05
N GLU A 110 -4.97 -9.92 2.16
CA GLU A 110 -5.62 -11.22 2.05
C GLU A 110 -4.63 -12.32 1.63
N ALA A 111 -3.71 -12.01 0.70
CA ALA A 111 -2.69 -12.96 0.26
C ALA A 111 -1.74 -13.36 1.40
N ILE A 112 -1.46 -12.45 2.33
CA ILE A 112 -0.60 -12.69 3.50
C ILE A 112 -1.36 -13.44 4.61
N THR A 113 -2.58 -13.01 4.92
CA THR A 113 -3.36 -13.50 6.07
C THR A 113 -4.11 -14.80 5.76
N LEU A 114 -4.73 -14.90 4.59
CA LEU A 114 -5.59 -16.03 4.18
C LEU A 114 -4.92 -16.91 3.12
N GLY A 115 -4.11 -16.31 2.24
CA GLY A 115 -3.45 -16.97 1.12
C GLY A 115 -2.06 -17.55 1.42
N ASP A 116 -1.34 -17.99 0.40
CA ASP A 116 0.04 -18.51 0.47
C ASP A 116 1.10 -17.44 0.13
N GLY A 117 0.73 -16.15 0.16
CA GLY A 117 1.55 -15.04 -0.28
C GLY A 117 1.71 -14.92 -1.81
N ARG A 118 0.95 -15.67 -2.63
CA ARG A 118 1.02 -15.54 -4.09
C ARG A 118 -0.02 -14.55 -4.64
N ILE A 119 0.45 -13.39 -5.10
CA ILE A 119 -0.40 -12.32 -5.65
C ILE A 119 -0.61 -12.47 -7.18
N PRO A 120 -1.84 -12.47 -7.71
CA PRO A 120 -2.12 -12.66 -9.14
C PRO A 120 -1.68 -11.48 -10.01
N VAL A 121 -0.63 -11.66 -10.83
CA VAL A 121 0.01 -10.62 -11.65
C VAL A 121 -0.98 -9.84 -12.53
N ARG A 122 -1.72 -10.52 -13.42
CA ARG A 122 -2.59 -9.87 -14.41
C ARG A 122 -3.71 -9.05 -13.75
N GLN A 123 -4.28 -9.60 -12.67
CA GLN A 123 -5.35 -8.96 -11.94
C GLN A 123 -4.82 -7.71 -11.20
N THR A 124 -3.69 -7.83 -10.51
CA THR A 124 -3.06 -6.72 -9.79
C THR A 124 -2.63 -5.62 -10.73
N LEU A 125 -1.96 -5.94 -11.86
CA LEU A 125 -1.58 -4.92 -12.85
C LEU A 125 -2.81 -4.16 -13.38
N ALA A 126 -3.88 -4.87 -13.73
CA ALA A 126 -5.11 -4.21 -14.20
C ALA A 126 -5.77 -3.33 -13.12
N ARG A 127 -5.77 -3.74 -11.84
CA ARG A 127 -6.26 -2.89 -10.73
C ARG A 127 -5.37 -1.68 -10.51
N SER A 128 -4.05 -1.86 -10.48
CA SER A 128 -3.12 -0.76 -10.29
C SER A 128 -3.14 0.22 -11.45
N SER A 129 -3.31 -0.23 -12.70
CA SER A 129 -3.53 0.66 -13.85
C SER A 129 -4.85 1.41 -13.75
N SER A 130 -5.92 0.75 -13.28
CA SER A 130 -7.19 1.44 -13.00
C SER A 130 -7.00 2.55 -11.95
N SER A 131 -6.33 2.25 -10.84
CA SER A 131 -6.05 3.25 -9.80
C SER A 131 -5.16 4.37 -10.31
N LEU A 132 -4.13 4.05 -11.08
CA LEU A 132 -3.23 5.02 -11.72
C LEU A 132 -4.02 6.04 -12.55
N CYS A 133 -4.95 5.58 -13.40
CA CYS A 133 -5.79 6.47 -14.20
C CYS A 133 -6.69 7.36 -13.32
N SER A 134 -7.31 6.82 -12.27
CA SER A 134 -8.14 7.62 -11.36
C SER A 134 -7.32 8.68 -10.61
N ILE A 135 -6.18 8.30 -10.06
CA ILE A 135 -5.33 9.19 -9.27
C ILE A 135 -4.73 10.30 -10.13
N ALA A 136 -4.13 9.94 -11.26
CA ALA A 136 -3.47 10.90 -12.16
C ALA A 136 -4.45 11.87 -12.86
N THR A 137 -5.76 11.59 -12.80
CA THR A 137 -6.80 12.48 -13.35
C THR A 137 -7.52 13.29 -12.28
N GLY A 138 -7.04 13.27 -11.02
CA GLY A 138 -7.55 14.13 -9.95
C GLY A 138 -8.68 13.52 -9.12
N SER A 139 -8.90 12.20 -9.16
CA SER A 139 -9.82 11.56 -8.21
C SER A 139 -9.33 11.75 -6.77
N SER A 140 -10.26 11.97 -5.83
CA SER A 140 -9.98 12.12 -4.40
C SER A 140 -9.67 10.76 -3.74
N ILE A 141 -8.57 10.12 -4.14
CA ILE A 141 -8.13 8.81 -3.67
C ILE A 141 -6.63 8.82 -3.41
N GLY A 142 -6.24 8.19 -2.30
CA GLY A 142 -4.87 7.93 -1.92
C GLY A 142 -4.07 7.14 -2.96
N GLN A 143 -2.87 7.62 -3.30
CA GLN A 143 -1.95 6.93 -4.21
C GLN A 143 -1.22 5.74 -3.58
N GLU A 144 -1.39 5.52 -2.28
CA GLU A 144 -0.52 4.63 -1.50
C GLU A 144 -0.89 3.16 -1.71
N GLY A 145 -2.19 2.85 -1.73
CA GLY A 145 -2.70 1.50 -1.96
C GLY A 145 -2.11 0.80 -3.20
N PRO A 146 -2.20 1.38 -4.42
CA PRO A 146 -1.68 0.71 -5.61
C PRO A 146 -0.15 0.60 -5.63
N MET A 147 0.59 1.55 -5.06
CA MET A 147 2.06 1.48 -4.96
C MET A 147 2.50 0.33 -4.04
N VAL A 148 1.88 0.22 -2.87
CA VAL A 148 2.15 -0.86 -1.89
C VAL A 148 1.78 -2.22 -2.46
N GLN A 149 0.63 -2.32 -3.12
CA GLN A 149 0.16 -3.53 -3.76
C GLN A 149 1.12 -4.00 -4.89
N LEU A 150 1.68 -3.08 -5.68
CA LEU A 150 2.67 -3.41 -6.71
C LEU A 150 4.01 -3.83 -6.10
N ALA A 151 4.47 -3.17 -5.05
CA ALA A 151 5.68 -3.56 -4.34
C ALA A 151 5.55 -4.97 -3.74
N ALA A 152 4.41 -5.27 -3.11
CA ALA A 152 4.07 -6.61 -2.62
C ALA A 152 3.99 -7.65 -3.75
N LEU A 153 3.41 -7.29 -4.92
CA LEU A 153 3.38 -8.16 -6.10
C LEU A 153 4.80 -8.50 -6.57
N CYS A 154 5.68 -7.51 -6.66
CA CYS A 154 7.06 -7.73 -7.07
C CYS A 154 7.82 -8.62 -6.09
N ALA A 155 7.61 -8.45 -4.78
CA ALA A 155 8.14 -9.37 -3.78
C ALA A 155 7.60 -10.80 -3.95
N SER A 156 6.30 -10.95 -4.23
CA SER A 156 5.68 -12.26 -4.52
C SER A 156 6.30 -12.90 -5.76
N LEU A 157 6.59 -12.12 -6.81
CA LEU A 157 7.26 -12.60 -8.02
C LEU A 157 8.70 -13.05 -7.74
N VAL A 158 9.46 -12.27 -6.99
CA VAL A 158 10.82 -12.63 -6.56
C VAL A 158 10.80 -13.93 -5.76
N GLY A 159 9.86 -14.08 -4.83
CA GLY A 159 9.70 -15.30 -4.03
C GLY A 159 9.32 -16.53 -4.84
N ARG A 160 8.61 -16.38 -5.97
CA ARG A 160 8.19 -17.51 -6.83
C ARG A 160 9.32 -18.17 -7.60
N PHE A 161 10.41 -17.44 -7.85
CA PHE A 161 11.60 -18.02 -8.47
C PHE A 161 12.33 -19.00 -7.53
N ARG A 162 11.87 -19.14 -6.28
CA ARG A 162 12.42 -20.06 -5.29
C ARG A 162 11.38 -21.04 -4.76
N THR A 163 11.88 -22.18 -4.32
CA THR A 163 11.13 -23.14 -3.51
C THR A 163 11.19 -22.71 -2.05
N ILE A 164 10.29 -21.81 -1.65
CA ILE A 164 10.16 -21.33 -0.26
C ILE A 164 8.83 -21.79 0.34
N SER A 165 8.79 -21.87 1.67
CA SER A 165 7.56 -22.21 2.39
C SER A 165 6.51 -21.10 2.23
N PRO A 166 5.21 -21.40 2.38
CA PRO A 166 4.17 -20.38 2.37
C PRO A 166 4.38 -19.29 3.44
N GLU A 167 4.93 -19.66 4.61
CA GLU A 167 5.24 -18.69 5.66
C GLU A 167 6.34 -17.71 5.24
N GLN A 168 7.43 -18.22 4.66
CA GLN A 168 8.50 -17.38 4.12
C GLN A 168 7.98 -16.48 2.98
N MET A 169 7.15 -17.01 2.09
CA MET A 169 6.53 -16.22 1.03
C MET A 169 5.71 -15.06 1.61
N ARG A 170 4.86 -15.32 2.60
CA ARG A 170 4.07 -14.27 3.29
C ARG A 170 4.99 -13.21 3.91
N THR A 171 6.08 -13.61 4.55
CA THR A 171 7.06 -12.66 5.12
C THR A 171 7.76 -11.83 4.04
N LEU A 172 8.16 -12.42 2.91
CA LEU A 172 8.75 -11.68 1.80
C LEU A 172 7.76 -10.68 1.17
N VAL A 173 6.50 -11.08 1.00
CA VAL A 173 5.45 -10.17 0.50
C VAL A 173 5.18 -9.05 1.49
N ALA A 174 5.17 -9.33 2.79
CA ALA A 174 5.10 -8.32 3.84
C ALA A 174 6.30 -7.36 3.79
N CYS A 175 7.52 -7.86 3.55
CA CYS A 175 8.70 -7.01 3.31
C CYS A 175 8.50 -6.08 2.10
N GLY A 176 7.91 -6.59 1.02
CA GLY A 176 7.55 -5.78 -0.16
C GLY A 176 6.52 -4.70 0.15
N ALA A 177 5.49 -5.03 0.94
CA ALA A 177 4.51 -4.05 1.39
C ALA A 177 5.15 -2.98 2.28
N ALA A 178 6.04 -3.36 3.22
CA ALA A 178 6.73 -2.45 4.12
C ALA A 178 7.68 -1.50 3.37
N ALA A 179 8.41 -2.04 2.39
CA ALA A 179 9.22 -1.27 1.46
C ALA A 179 8.36 -0.28 0.64
N GLY A 180 7.21 -0.72 0.13
CA GLY A 180 6.26 0.13 -0.60
C GLY A 180 5.78 1.31 0.26
N ILE A 181 5.25 1.05 1.45
CA ILE A 181 4.75 2.10 2.37
C ILE A 181 5.87 3.07 2.72
N THR A 182 7.06 2.54 3.02
CA THR A 182 8.23 3.37 3.34
C THR A 182 8.62 4.27 2.18
N SER A 183 8.58 3.75 0.95
CA SER A 183 8.92 4.50 -0.27
C SER A 183 7.90 5.60 -0.56
N VAL A 184 6.66 5.41 -0.14
CA VAL A 184 5.63 6.43 -0.26
C VAL A 184 5.84 7.55 0.75
N TYR A 185 6.07 7.22 2.03
CA TYR A 185 6.04 8.18 3.13
C TYR A 185 7.41 8.62 3.68
N ASN A 186 8.53 8.11 3.16
CA ASN A 186 9.87 8.36 3.73
C ASN A 186 9.97 7.98 5.22
N ALA A 187 9.23 6.95 5.65
CA ALA A 187 9.04 6.60 7.05
C ALA A 187 9.34 5.10 7.31
N PRO A 188 10.63 4.70 7.36
CA PRO A 188 11.00 3.28 7.42
C PRO A 188 10.53 2.55 8.69
N ILE A 189 10.56 3.24 9.82
CA ILE A 189 10.11 2.67 11.10
C ILE A 189 8.58 2.50 11.06
N ALA A 190 7.85 3.57 10.75
CA ALA A 190 6.39 3.52 10.67
C ALA A 190 5.89 2.48 9.65
N GLY A 191 6.53 2.39 8.47
CA GLY A 191 6.17 1.42 7.45
C GLY A 191 6.36 -0.04 7.90
N ALA A 192 7.46 -0.34 8.60
CA ALA A 192 7.69 -1.69 9.13
C ALA A 192 6.67 -2.06 10.23
N PHE A 193 6.41 -1.14 11.17
CA PHE A 193 5.43 -1.36 12.25
C PHE A 193 4.00 -1.47 11.71
N PHE A 194 3.62 -0.62 10.75
CA PHE A 194 2.31 -0.69 10.10
C PHE A 194 2.07 -2.07 9.48
N VAL A 195 3.06 -2.61 8.75
CA VAL A 195 2.91 -3.95 8.16
C VAL A 195 2.88 -5.04 9.22
N ALA A 196 3.71 -4.95 10.26
CA ALA A 196 3.67 -5.92 11.35
C ALA A 196 2.32 -5.96 12.08
N GLU A 197 1.76 -4.80 12.38
CA GLU A 197 0.53 -4.68 13.15
C GLU A 197 -0.73 -4.90 12.29
N ILE A 198 -0.85 -4.20 11.16
CA ILE A 198 -2.08 -4.19 10.36
C ILE A 198 -2.12 -5.37 9.38
N VAL A 199 -0.99 -5.73 8.77
CA VAL A 199 -0.95 -6.73 7.69
C VAL A 199 -0.69 -8.13 8.24
N LEU A 200 0.27 -8.27 9.17
CA LEU A 200 0.55 -9.55 9.83
C LEU A 200 -0.30 -9.78 11.09
N GLY A 201 -0.98 -8.74 11.59
CA GLY A 201 -1.86 -8.83 12.76
C GLY A 201 -1.14 -8.97 14.11
N SER A 202 0.20 -8.95 14.12
CA SER A 202 0.98 -9.16 15.34
C SER A 202 2.42 -8.66 15.21
N ILE A 203 2.87 -7.89 16.20
CA ILE A 203 4.28 -7.47 16.32
C ILE A 203 5.05 -8.62 16.98
N VAL A 204 5.64 -9.49 16.16
CA VAL A 204 6.47 -10.61 16.62
C VAL A 204 7.94 -10.27 16.37
N ALA A 205 8.75 -10.32 17.43
CA ALA A 205 10.17 -9.94 17.40
C ALA A 205 10.96 -10.66 16.30
N GLU A 206 10.65 -11.92 16.01
CA GLU A 206 11.31 -12.72 14.98
C GLU A 206 11.04 -12.24 13.55
N ARG A 207 9.87 -11.63 13.30
CA ARG A 207 9.46 -11.17 11.96
C ARG A 207 9.81 -9.71 11.68
N MET A 208 10.18 -8.95 12.71
CA MET A 208 10.51 -7.52 12.59
C MET A 208 11.82 -7.24 11.82
N PRO A 209 12.94 -7.96 12.03
CA PRO A 209 14.21 -7.67 11.37
C PRO A 209 14.13 -7.59 9.83
N PRO A 210 13.51 -8.56 9.11
CA PRO A 210 13.42 -8.47 7.65
C PRO A 210 12.50 -7.33 7.19
N LEU A 211 11.41 -7.02 7.92
CA LEU A 211 10.55 -5.88 7.59
C LEU A 211 11.29 -4.55 7.73
N ILE A 212 12.00 -4.36 8.85
CA ILE A 212 12.81 -3.16 9.10
C ILE A 212 13.91 -3.04 8.04
N MET A 213 14.59 -4.14 7.71
CA MET A 213 15.63 -4.15 6.68
C MET A 213 15.08 -3.72 5.32
N ALA A 214 13.97 -4.30 4.86
CA ALA A 214 13.35 -3.93 3.60
C ALA A 214 12.93 -2.46 3.57
N SER A 215 12.31 -1.97 4.66
CA SER A 215 11.94 -0.57 4.80
C SER A 215 13.14 0.37 4.77
N VAL A 216 14.19 0.09 5.54
CA VAL A 216 15.41 0.92 5.58
C VAL A 216 16.09 0.95 4.21
N VAL A 217 16.23 -0.19 3.55
CA VAL A 217 16.83 -0.27 2.21
C VAL A 217 15.97 0.48 1.19
N ALA A 218 14.65 0.35 1.24
CA ALA A 218 13.75 1.12 0.38
C ALA A 218 13.92 2.64 0.60
N ASN A 219 13.99 3.07 1.85
CA ASN A 219 14.21 4.47 2.21
C ASN A 219 15.57 5.01 1.72
N LEU A 220 16.65 4.24 1.90
CA LEU A 220 17.97 4.60 1.39
C LEU A 220 17.99 4.67 -0.14
N THR A 221 17.31 3.73 -0.80
CA THR A 221 17.17 3.73 -2.26
C THR A 221 16.44 4.99 -2.73
N MET A 222 15.30 5.33 -2.13
CA MET A 222 14.56 6.56 -2.46
C MET A 222 15.40 7.82 -2.22
N ARG A 223 16.14 7.90 -1.12
CA ARG A 223 17.00 9.06 -0.80
C ARG A 223 18.21 9.19 -1.71
N SER A 224 18.68 8.10 -2.32
CA SER A 224 19.77 8.15 -3.30
C SER A 224 19.33 8.69 -4.66
N LEU A 225 18.02 8.76 -4.91
CA LEU A 225 17.46 9.25 -6.16
C LEU A 225 17.28 10.78 -6.12
N PRO A 226 17.58 11.48 -7.24
CA PRO A 226 17.45 12.94 -7.31
C PRO A 226 15.99 13.38 -7.16
N GLY A 227 15.75 14.47 -6.44
CA GLY A 227 14.42 15.05 -6.25
C GLY A 227 13.57 14.43 -5.13
N TYR A 228 14.12 13.48 -4.36
CA TYR A 228 13.40 12.91 -3.21
C TYR A 228 13.61 13.75 -1.94
N HIS A 229 12.53 14.36 -1.47
CA HIS A 229 12.51 15.24 -0.30
C HIS A 229 11.46 14.78 0.71
N SER A 230 11.53 15.28 1.95
CA SER A 230 10.45 15.07 2.91
C SER A 230 9.15 15.65 2.36
N ILE A 231 8.08 14.85 2.36
CA ILE A 231 6.77 15.26 1.85
C ILE A 231 6.22 16.42 2.68
N TYR A 232 6.51 16.41 3.98
CA TYR A 232 6.11 17.46 4.91
C TYR A 232 7.34 17.99 5.65
N SER A 233 7.48 19.31 5.68
CA SER A 233 8.40 20.02 6.56
C SER A 233 7.61 20.56 7.74
N VAL A 234 7.75 19.93 8.91
CA VAL A 234 7.07 20.36 10.12
C VAL A 234 7.96 21.39 10.84
N PRO A 235 7.45 22.59 11.17
CA PRO A 235 8.23 23.57 11.92
C PRO A 235 8.51 23.08 13.35
N LEU A 236 9.55 23.61 13.97
CA LEU A 236 9.80 23.37 15.39
C LEU A 236 8.71 24.07 16.21
N PHE A 237 8.00 23.31 17.03
CA PHE A 237 7.01 23.84 17.97
C PHE A 237 7.68 24.15 19.31
N GLU A 238 7.17 25.19 19.99
CA GLU A 238 7.52 25.43 21.39
C GLU A 238 7.01 24.29 22.29
N PRO A 239 7.62 24.09 23.47
CA PRO A 239 7.15 23.08 24.42
C PRO A 239 5.67 23.27 24.75
N LEU A 240 4.91 22.18 24.64
CA LEU A 240 3.47 22.19 24.90
C LEU A 240 3.20 22.44 26.39
N SER A 241 2.12 23.18 26.66
CA SER A 241 1.57 23.35 28.00
C SER A 241 0.64 22.19 28.36
N LEU A 242 0.49 21.90 29.66
CA LEU A 242 -0.40 20.82 30.14
C LEU A 242 -1.85 20.96 29.64
N SER A 243 -2.34 22.19 29.45
CA SER A 243 -3.67 22.44 28.88
C SER A 243 -3.77 22.01 27.42
N GLN A 244 -2.73 22.24 26.62
CA GLN A 244 -2.66 21.77 25.22
C GLN A 244 -2.60 20.25 25.15
N ASP A 245 -1.83 19.60 26.04
CA ASP A 245 -1.78 18.13 26.12
C ASP A 245 -3.16 17.53 26.41
N LEU A 246 -3.91 18.11 27.36
CA LEU A 246 -5.27 17.69 27.64
C LEU A 246 -6.21 17.90 26.44
N MET A 247 -6.04 18.98 25.67
CA MET A 247 -6.81 19.19 24.43
C MET A 247 -6.47 18.14 23.37
N PHE A 248 -5.21 17.73 23.23
CA PHE A 248 -4.83 16.66 22.30
C PHE A 248 -5.38 15.29 22.71
N ILE A 249 -5.42 14.98 24.01
CA ILE A 249 -6.08 13.76 24.51
C ILE A 249 -7.57 13.79 24.18
N LEU A 250 -8.25 14.91 24.42
CA LEU A 250 -9.67 15.06 24.11
C LEU A 250 -9.92 14.93 22.60
N LEU A 251 -9.05 15.51 21.77
CA LEU A 251 -9.09 15.38 20.32
C LEU A 251 -8.92 13.90 19.89
N GLY A 252 -7.99 13.16 20.50
CA GLY A 252 -7.78 11.74 20.24
C GLY A 252 -9.02 10.90 20.56
N ILE A 253 -9.67 11.17 21.70
CA ILE A 253 -10.93 10.51 22.08
C ILE A 253 -12.04 10.85 21.09
N LEU A 254 -12.17 12.13 20.70
CA LEU A 254 -13.17 12.59 19.75
C LEU A 254 -12.99 11.92 18.38
N LEU A 255 -11.76 11.91 17.84
CA LEU A 255 -11.45 11.27 16.57
C LEU A 255 -11.67 9.76 16.64
N GLY A 256 -11.29 9.11 17.74
CA GLY A 256 -11.58 7.69 17.98
C GLY A 256 -13.08 7.37 18.02
N ALA A 257 -13.89 8.25 18.60
CA ALA A 257 -15.34 8.12 18.63
C ALA A 257 -16.00 8.40 17.27
N LEU A 258 -15.43 9.28 16.45
CA LEU A 258 -15.93 9.60 15.10
C LEU A 258 -15.49 8.60 14.03
N ALA A 259 -14.40 7.86 14.23
CA ALA A 259 -13.89 6.90 13.26
C ALA A 259 -14.93 5.82 12.85
N PRO A 260 -15.71 5.19 13.77
CA PRO A 260 -16.77 4.25 13.38
C PRO A 260 -17.85 4.88 12.49
N LEU A 261 -18.22 6.14 12.74
CA LEU A 261 -19.19 6.86 11.91
C LEU A 261 -18.64 7.08 10.50
N PHE A 262 -17.37 7.47 10.38
CA PHE A 262 -16.71 7.63 9.08
C PHE A 262 -16.65 6.30 8.30
N LEU A 263 -16.26 5.21 8.96
CA LEU A 263 -16.27 3.88 8.35
C LEU A 263 -17.67 3.43 7.92
N TRP A 264 -18.70 3.72 8.74
CA TRP A 264 -20.08 3.45 8.39
C TRP A 264 -20.54 4.25 7.16
N LEU A 265 -20.18 5.53 7.06
CA LEU A 265 -20.51 6.36 5.91
C LEU A 265 -19.84 5.86 4.62
N LEU A 266 -18.57 5.44 4.69
CA LEU A 266 -17.86 4.84 3.55
C LEU A 266 -18.55 3.57 3.07
N GLU A 267 -18.84 2.64 3.97
CA GLU A 267 -19.47 1.37 3.61
C GLU A 267 -20.93 1.57 3.14
N HIS A 268 -21.67 2.50 3.75
CA HIS A 268 -23.02 2.85 3.31
C HIS A 268 -23.00 3.44 1.89
N SER A 269 -22.08 4.38 1.62
CA SER A 269 -21.92 4.98 0.30
C SER A 269 -21.57 3.94 -0.75
N ARG A 270 -20.64 3.04 -0.44
CA ARG A 270 -20.28 1.91 -1.30
C ARG A 270 -21.48 1.04 -1.64
N LYS A 271 -22.25 0.60 -0.63
CA LYS A 271 -23.46 -0.22 -0.83
C LYS A 271 -24.50 0.47 -1.70
N ARG A 272 -24.71 1.77 -1.50
CA ARG A 272 -25.63 2.57 -2.33
C ARG A 272 -25.18 2.63 -3.79
N ILE A 273 -23.90 2.85 -4.05
CA ILE A 273 -23.35 2.85 -5.41
C ILE A 273 -23.40 1.45 -6.03
N ASP A 274 -23.18 0.39 -5.25
CA ASP A 274 -23.26 -0.98 -5.74
C ASP A 274 -24.69 -1.37 -6.16
N GLN A 275 -25.72 -0.86 -5.49
CA GLN A 275 -27.15 -1.05 -5.84
C GLN A 275 -27.57 -0.40 -7.18
N ILE A 276 -26.80 0.57 -7.68
CA ILE A 276 -27.09 1.23 -8.96
C ILE A 276 -26.77 0.26 -10.11
N HIS A 277 -27.72 0.01 -11.01
CA HIS A 277 -27.56 -0.94 -12.14
C HIS A 277 -26.86 -0.30 -13.35
N LEU A 278 -25.71 0.33 -13.12
CA LEU A 278 -24.89 0.92 -14.20
C LEU A 278 -23.62 0.11 -14.46
N PRO A 279 -23.09 0.09 -15.69
CA PRO A 279 -21.77 -0.46 -15.96
C PRO A 279 -20.69 0.24 -15.12
N LEU A 280 -19.69 -0.50 -14.69
CA LEU A 280 -18.60 0.01 -13.84
C LEU A 280 -17.86 1.25 -14.40
N PRO A 281 -17.58 1.37 -15.72
CA PRO A 281 -17.02 2.58 -16.31
C PRO A 281 -17.91 3.80 -16.13
N VAL A 282 -19.23 3.63 -16.24
CA VAL A 282 -20.20 4.72 -16.05
C VAL A 282 -20.25 5.12 -14.59
N LYS A 283 -20.27 4.16 -13.65
CA LYS A 283 -20.24 4.46 -12.20
C LYS A 283 -19.01 5.27 -11.81
N LEU A 284 -17.83 4.86 -12.26
CA LEU A 284 -16.58 5.57 -11.96
C LEU A 284 -16.48 6.90 -12.71
N GLY A 285 -16.99 6.99 -13.94
CA GLY A 285 -17.14 8.25 -14.67
C GLY A 285 -18.03 9.24 -13.93
N CYS A 286 -19.18 8.80 -13.40
CA CYS A 286 -20.05 9.64 -12.58
C CYS A 286 -19.36 10.08 -11.28
N GLY A 287 -18.57 9.21 -10.64
CA GLY A 287 -17.75 9.57 -9.48
C GLY A 287 -16.74 10.67 -9.82
N GLY A 288 -16.03 10.51 -10.94
CA GLY A 288 -15.12 11.53 -11.47
C GLY A 288 -15.84 12.84 -11.80
N LEU A 289 -17.04 12.78 -12.38
CA LEU A 289 -17.87 13.97 -12.65
C LEU A 289 -18.23 14.72 -11.36
N VAL A 290 -18.62 14.01 -10.30
CA VAL A 290 -18.93 14.63 -9.01
C VAL A 290 -17.70 15.30 -8.41
N VAL A 291 -16.55 14.64 -8.42
CA VAL A 291 -15.28 15.25 -7.99
C VAL A 291 -14.95 16.48 -8.83
N GLY A 292 -15.11 16.38 -10.15
CA GLY A 292 -14.91 17.48 -11.08
C GLY A 292 -15.79 18.68 -10.79
N LEU A 293 -17.09 18.47 -10.54
CA LEU A 293 -18.03 19.54 -10.17
C LEU A 293 -17.66 20.24 -8.86
N ILE A 294 -17.24 19.48 -7.85
CA ILE A 294 -16.76 20.07 -6.58
C ILE A 294 -15.47 20.86 -6.82
N SER A 295 -14.57 20.35 -7.65
CA SER A 295 -13.28 20.97 -7.94
C SER A 295 -13.34 22.28 -8.73
N VAL A 296 -14.47 22.55 -9.42
CA VAL A 296 -14.72 23.86 -10.04
C VAL A 296 -14.71 24.96 -8.98
N PHE A 297 -15.29 24.70 -7.80
CA PHE A 297 -15.33 25.64 -6.68
C PHE A 297 -14.15 25.48 -5.72
N TYR A 298 -13.71 24.23 -5.50
CA TYR A 298 -12.68 23.88 -4.53
C TYR A 298 -11.60 22.99 -5.17
N PRO A 299 -10.62 23.57 -5.89
CA PRO A 299 -9.58 22.82 -6.58
C PRO A 299 -8.74 21.90 -5.66
N GLN A 300 -8.73 22.19 -4.35
CA GLN A 300 -8.04 21.39 -3.33
C GLN A 300 -8.67 20.00 -3.14
N THR A 301 -9.83 19.73 -3.73
CA THR A 301 -10.47 18.41 -3.66
C THR A 301 -9.80 17.33 -4.51
N TRP A 302 -8.87 17.70 -5.39
CA TRP A 302 -8.10 16.73 -6.17
C TRP A 302 -7.01 16.07 -5.33
N GLY A 303 -6.81 14.77 -5.54
CA GLY A 303 -5.73 14.02 -4.89
C GLY A 303 -6.03 13.64 -3.44
N ASN A 304 -5.05 13.83 -2.56
CA ASN A 304 -5.11 13.34 -1.19
C ASN A 304 -5.86 14.28 -0.21
N GLY A 305 -6.31 15.44 -0.69
CA GLY A 305 -6.88 16.51 0.15
C GLY A 305 -5.83 17.53 0.56
#